data_AF-A0A3M9Y705-F1
#
_entry.id   AF-A0A3M9Y705-F1
#
_cell.length_a   1.000
_cell.length_b   1.000
_cell.length_c   1.000
_cell.angle_alpha   90.00
_cell.angle_beta   90.00
_cell.angle_gamma   90.00
#
_symmetry.space_group_name_H-M   'P 1'
#
loop_
_entity.id
_entity.type
_entity.pdbx_description
1 polymer ?
#
loop_
_entity_poly.entity_id
_entity_poly.type
_entity_poly.pdbx_seq_one_letter_code
_entity_poly.pdbx_strand_id
1 'polypeptide(L)'
;MEALLSLAFDNLSSYDGLKIRKGLRQVEGLLAQICLSTPSRSRSSSSPTKPNGHKRSDSKLSPDPSDAPTDEHDGPDRKSLSDLGDDPAFREFFKLQEGFEWNVALRLINTLDRLMAKSSDGQNDLLILSALDAIQGVLLLHPPSKSLFSREQYMNLLLDLLEPVNCPAIQSATLLTVVVALIDTPTNTRTFEALDGLLTVTSLFKSRSTSREVKLKLVEFLYFYLMPEVPSIPWADARDSVPAMLQRSPSKLASAFGHKRGHSRADSSVSASARSRAGSESEGTLSTDEKQALLGRHLSSVEDLVKDLRTSTPFGGVL
;
A
#
# COMPACT_ATOMS: atom_id res chain seq x y z
N MET A 1 -20.13 -1.24 10.49
CA MET A 1 -19.25 -1.38 9.32
C MET A 1 -19.71 -2.52 8.43
N GLU A 2 -20.01 -3.69 8.98
CA GLU A 2 -20.56 -4.86 8.26
C GLU A 2 -21.71 -4.52 7.30
N ALA A 3 -22.72 -3.77 7.72
CA ALA A 3 -23.84 -3.39 6.83
C ALA A 3 -23.39 -2.57 5.60
N LEU A 4 -22.37 -1.71 5.75
CA LEU A 4 -21.79 -0.96 4.63
C LEU A 4 -21.02 -1.88 3.68
N LEU A 5 -20.24 -2.81 4.24
CA LEU A 5 -19.52 -3.81 3.47
C LEU A 5 -20.48 -4.75 2.75
N SER A 6 -21.58 -5.17 3.38
CA SER A 6 -22.61 -6.02 2.78
C SER A 6 -23.17 -5.36 1.54
N LEU A 7 -23.59 -4.11 1.65
CA LEU A 7 -24.13 -3.35 0.53
C LEU A 7 -23.09 -3.14 -0.58
N ALA A 8 -21.83 -2.89 -0.21
CA ALA A 8 -20.74 -2.77 -1.17
C ALA A 8 -20.51 -4.10 -1.91
N PHE A 9 -20.52 -5.22 -1.21
CA PHE A 9 -20.28 -6.54 -1.77
C PHE A 9 -21.41 -7.00 -2.67
N ASP A 10 -22.67 -6.71 -2.32
CA ASP A 10 -23.82 -6.94 -3.20
C ASP A 10 -23.63 -6.21 -4.53
N ASN A 11 -23.21 -4.95 -4.48
CA ASN A 11 -22.92 -4.14 -5.67
C ASN A 11 -21.72 -4.66 -6.47
N LEU A 12 -20.63 -5.07 -5.81
CA LEU A 12 -19.43 -5.63 -6.45
C LEU A 12 -19.68 -6.99 -7.10
N SER A 13 -20.57 -7.80 -6.53
CA SER A 13 -20.96 -9.12 -7.06
C SER A 13 -21.83 -9.05 -8.32
N SER A 14 -22.37 -7.87 -8.64
CA SER A 14 -23.19 -7.63 -9.83
C SER A 14 -22.40 -7.72 -11.13
N TYR A 15 -23.08 -8.06 -12.23
CA TYR A 15 -22.54 -7.96 -13.59
C TYR A 15 -22.76 -6.58 -14.24
N ASP A 16 -23.65 -5.76 -13.68
CA ASP A 16 -23.90 -4.38 -14.12
C ASP A 16 -22.75 -3.45 -13.69
N GLY A 17 -22.09 -2.82 -14.67
CA GLY A 17 -20.97 -1.90 -14.44
C GLY A 17 -21.31 -0.69 -13.57
N LEU A 18 -22.56 -0.21 -13.58
CA LEU A 18 -22.98 0.90 -12.70
C LEU A 18 -23.04 0.46 -11.24
N LYS A 19 -23.52 -0.77 -10.98
CA LYS A 19 -23.49 -1.36 -9.64
C LYS A 19 -22.07 -1.62 -9.19
N ILE A 20 -21.21 -2.20 -10.03
CA ILE A 20 -19.79 -2.41 -9.69
C ILE A 20 -19.13 -1.07 -9.32
N ARG A 21 -19.31 -0.02 -10.13
CA ARG A 21 -18.81 1.33 -9.84
C ARG A 21 -19.29 1.83 -8.48
N LYS A 22 -20.58 1.64 -8.18
CA LYS A 22 -21.16 2.03 -6.89
C LYS A 22 -20.51 1.27 -5.73
N GLY A 23 -20.30 -0.04 -5.88
CA GLY A 23 -19.61 -0.87 -4.90
C GLY A 23 -18.16 -0.42 -4.65
N LEU A 24 -17.41 -0.13 -5.72
CA LEU A 24 -16.04 0.39 -5.63
C LEU A 24 -16.00 1.73 -4.87
N ARG A 25 -16.89 2.67 -5.20
CA ARG A 25 -17.01 3.95 -4.49
C ARG A 25 -17.39 3.80 -3.02
N GLN A 26 -18.20 2.80 -2.69
CA GLN A 26 -18.56 2.51 -1.30
C GLN A 26 -17.35 1.99 -0.50
N VAL A 27 -16.54 1.13 -1.11
CA VAL A 27 -15.27 0.69 -0.53
C VAL A 27 -14.32 1.87 -0.36
N GLU A 28 -14.08 2.64 -1.42
CA GLU A 28 -13.21 3.82 -1.39
C GLU A 28 -13.64 4.82 -0.31
N GLY A 29 -14.94 5.12 -0.23
CA GLY A 29 -15.49 6.01 0.79
C GLY A 29 -15.29 5.49 2.22
N LEU A 30 -15.37 4.17 2.44
CA LEU A 30 -15.06 3.57 3.73
C LEU A 30 -13.57 3.72 4.08
N LEU A 31 -12.67 3.43 3.14
CA LEU A 31 -11.22 3.58 3.35
C LEU A 31 -10.85 5.04 3.60
N ALA A 32 -11.44 5.97 2.86
CA ALA A 32 -11.24 7.40 3.06
C ALA A 32 -11.68 7.86 4.46
N GLN A 33 -12.83 7.40 4.96
CA GLN A 33 -13.30 7.73 6.32
C GLN A 33 -12.36 7.21 7.41
N ILE A 34 -11.71 6.07 7.18
CA ILE A 34 -10.72 5.51 8.09
C ILE A 34 -9.46 6.39 8.09
N CYS A 35 -8.96 6.78 6.90
CA CYS A 35 -7.70 7.51 6.75
C CYS A 35 -7.77 9.02 7.07
N LEU A 36 -8.92 9.66 6.88
CA LEU A 36 -9.08 11.09 7.07
C LEU A 36 -9.50 11.42 8.51
N SER A 37 -8.98 12.50 9.06
CA SER A 37 -9.43 13.01 10.35
C SER A 37 -10.89 13.41 10.22
N THR A 38 -11.73 12.91 11.13
CA THR A 38 -13.06 13.48 11.28
C THR A 38 -12.86 14.95 11.68
N PRO A 39 -13.45 15.92 10.96
CA PRO A 39 -13.39 17.30 11.41
C PRO A 39 -13.99 17.29 12.81
N SER A 40 -13.16 17.57 13.81
CA SER A 40 -13.67 17.71 15.16
C SER A 40 -14.73 18.80 15.05
N ARG A 41 -15.99 18.46 15.33
CA ARG A 41 -16.95 19.47 15.75
C ARG A 41 -16.35 20.04 17.02
N SER A 42 -15.52 21.06 16.86
CA SER A 42 -14.94 21.81 17.95
C SER A 42 -16.11 22.25 18.82
N ARG A 43 -16.23 21.58 19.96
CA ARG A 43 -17.00 22.07 21.09
C ARG A 43 -16.23 23.29 21.59
N SER A 44 -16.40 24.44 20.94
CA SER A 44 -16.12 25.72 21.57
C SER A 44 -17.35 26.12 22.37
N SER A 45 -17.42 25.56 23.58
CA SER A 45 -18.15 26.19 24.67
C SER A 45 -17.44 27.49 25.04
N SER A 46 -17.91 28.62 24.53
CA SER A 46 -17.68 29.94 25.12
C SER A 46 -18.83 30.89 24.79
N SER A 47 -19.76 30.99 25.75
CA SER A 47 -20.58 32.15 26.16
C SER A 47 -21.28 33.06 25.13
N PRO A 48 -22.57 33.40 25.34
CA PRO A 48 -23.35 34.27 24.48
C PRO A 48 -23.12 35.76 24.80
N THR A 49 -22.68 36.55 23.81
CA THR A 49 -22.77 38.01 23.85
C THR A 49 -23.76 38.52 22.81
N LYS A 50 -24.64 39.41 23.28
CA LYS A 50 -25.83 39.99 22.64
C LYS A 50 -25.52 40.90 21.43
N PRO A 51 -26.56 41.28 20.64
CA PRO A 51 -26.43 41.83 19.30
C PRO A 51 -26.38 43.36 19.27
N ASN A 52 -25.61 43.91 18.33
CA ASN A 52 -25.68 45.28 17.80
C ASN A 52 -24.91 45.21 16.47
N GLY A 53 -25.33 45.67 15.28
CA GLY A 53 -26.33 46.63 14.88
C GLY A 53 -25.69 47.53 13.82
N HIS A 54 -26.23 47.54 12.58
CA HIS A 54 -26.03 48.56 11.52
C HIS A 54 -24.64 48.65 10.85
N LYS A 55 -24.42 49.14 9.62
CA LYS A 55 -25.15 49.31 8.34
C LYS A 55 -24.03 49.63 7.31
N ARG A 56 -24.19 49.12 6.09
CA ARG A 56 -23.62 49.53 4.78
C ARG A 56 -22.86 50.87 4.69
N SER A 57 -21.72 50.91 3.98
CA SER A 57 -21.42 51.85 2.86
C SER A 57 -20.06 51.58 2.17
N ASP A 58 -20.12 51.42 0.85
CA ASP A 58 -19.30 51.87 -0.28
C ASP A 58 -17.75 52.04 -0.28
N SER A 59 -17.16 51.38 -1.30
CA SER A 59 -16.19 51.85 -2.32
C SER A 59 -14.78 52.34 -1.93
N LYS A 60 -13.73 51.72 -2.50
CA LYS A 60 -12.88 52.24 -3.61
C LYS A 60 -11.63 51.37 -3.85
N LEU A 61 -11.14 51.47 -5.09
CA LEU A 61 -10.03 50.75 -5.71
C LEU A 61 -8.64 51.03 -5.11
N SER A 62 -7.74 50.03 -5.16
CA SER A 62 -6.40 50.09 -5.78
C SER A 62 -5.79 48.66 -5.85
N PRO A 63 -5.06 48.28 -6.92
CA PRO A 63 -4.37 46.99 -7.01
C PRO A 63 -2.90 47.13 -6.59
N ASP A 64 -2.44 46.28 -5.68
CA ASP A 64 -1.01 46.13 -5.36
C ASP A 64 -0.58 44.69 -5.73
N PRO A 65 0.43 44.49 -6.61
CA PRO A 65 0.83 43.17 -7.07
C PRO A 65 1.98 42.64 -6.21
N SER A 66 1.71 42.23 -4.98
CA SER A 66 2.73 41.57 -4.16
C SER A 66 2.18 40.73 -3.00
N ASP A 67 1.09 39.99 -3.23
CA ASP A 67 0.72 38.88 -2.35
C ASP A 67 0.07 37.79 -3.20
N ALA A 68 0.90 36.87 -3.70
CA ALA A 68 0.38 35.61 -4.21
C ALA A 68 -0.22 34.86 -3.02
N PRO A 69 -1.51 34.50 -3.04
CA PRO A 69 -2.03 33.60 -2.03
C PRO A 69 -1.30 32.28 -2.21
N THR A 70 -0.52 31.90 -1.19
CA THR A 70 -0.19 30.50 -0.98
C THR A 70 -1.51 29.77 -0.91
N ASP A 71 -1.83 29.02 -1.96
CA ASP A 71 -2.87 27.98 -1.94
C ASP A 71 -2.47 26.96 -0.88
N GLU A 72 -2.76 27.29 0.39
CA GLU A 72 -2.90 26.30 1.44
C GLU A 72 -4.04 25.39 0.99
N HIS A 73 -3.67 24.21 0.51
CA HIS A 73 -4.57 23.10 0.28
C HIS A 73 -5.35 22.85 1.57
N ASP A 74 -6.54 23.45 1.68
CA ASP A 74 -7.56 23.22 2.70
C ASP A 74 -8.21 21.84 2.44
N GLY A 75 -7.37 20.81 2.44
CA GLY A 75 -7.76 19.42 2.40
C GLY A 75 -8.01 18.90 3.81
N PRO A 76 -8.91 17.93 4.00
CA PRO A 76 -9.15 17.35 5.31
C PRO A 76 -7.85 16.82 5.91
N ASP A 77 -7.56 17.19 7.17
CA ASP A 77 -6.37 16.77 7.91
C ASP A 77 -6.21 15.24 7.83
N ARG A 78 -5.09 14.77 7.27
CA ARG A 78 -4.82 13.32 7.14
C ARG A 78 -4.32 12.79 8.47
N LYS A 79 -4.82 11.64 8.92
CA LYS A 79 -4.26 10.97 10.11
C LYS A 79 -2.86 10.45 9.77
N SER A 80 -1.91 10.58 10.70
CA SER A 80 -0.65 9.85 10.58
C SER A 80 -0.93 8.34 10.68
N LEU A 81 -0.14 7.51 9.99
CA LEU A 81 -0.25 6.05 10.08
C LEU A 81 -0.10 5.55 11.53
N SER A 82 0.69 6.27 12.35
CA SER A 82 0.84 5.99 13.78
C SER A 82 -0.47 6.10 14.56
N ASP A 83 -1.38 6.96 14.12
CA ASP A 83 -2.57 7.33 14.87
C ASP A 83 -3.75 6.40 14.53
N LEU A 84 -3.70 5.74 13.36
CA LEU A 84 -4.70 4.77 12.93
C LEU A 84 -4.83 3.61 13.92
N GLY A 85 -3.72 3.17 14.52
CA GLY A 85 -3.71 2.04 15.44
C GLY A 85 -4.62 2.20 16.65
N ASP A 86 -4.96 3.43 17.05
CA ASP A 86 -5.87 3.74 18.16
C ASP A 86 -7.29 4.09 17.71
N ASP A 87 -7.54 4.25 16.41
CA ASP A 87 -8.86 4.54 15.86
C ASP A 87 -9.79 3.31 15.96
N PRO A 88 -10.94 3.42 16.67
CA PRO A 88 -11.91 2.34 16.76
C PRO A 88 -12.44 1.84 15.40
N ALA A 89 -12.63 2.73 14.43
CA ALA A 89 -13.08 2.38 13.09
C ALA A 89 -12.02 1.59 12.33
N PHE A 90 -10.74 1.98 12.45
CA PHE A 90 -9.63 1.21 11.87
C PHE A 90 -9.50 -0.17 12.51
N ARG A 91 -9.57 -0.28 13.84
CA ARG A 91 -9.51 -1.56 14.56
C ARG A 91 -10.63 -2.51 14.14
N GLU A 92 -11.84 -1.99 14.02
CA GLU A 92 -12.99 -2.78 13.57
C GLU A 92 -12.83 -3.21 12.11
N PHE A 93 -12.40 -2.30 11.23
CA PHE A 93 -12.08 -2.64 9.84
C PHE A 93 -11.04 -3.76 9.76
N PHE A 94 -9.91 -3.59 10.46
CA PHE A 94 -8.80 -4.54 10.51
C PHE A 94 -9.29 -5.91 10.98
N LYS A 95 -10.07 -5.96 12.07
CA LYS A 95 -10.66 -7.20 12.58
C LYS A 95 -11.57 -7.89 11.55
N LEU A 96 -12.39 -7.12 10.82
CA LEU A 96 -13.25 -7.67 9.77
C LEU A 96 -12.43 -8.23 8.59
N GLN A 97 -11.26 -7.67 8.30
CA GLN A 97 -10.41 -8.15 7.20
C GLN A 97 -9.73 -9.50 7.48
N GLU A 98 -9.56 -9.89 8.75
CA GLU A 98 -9.02 -11.19 9.16
C GLU A 98 -9.96 -12.36 8.81
N GLY A 99 -11.27 -12.10 8.70
CA GLY A 99 -12.27 -13.09 8.35
C GLY A 99 -12.51 -13.19 6.83
N PHE A 100 -12.85 -14.38 6.34
CA PHE A 100 -13.14 -14.57 4.91
C PHE A 100 -14.43 -13.84 4.44
N GLU A 101 -15.39 -13.65 5.34
CA GLU A 101 -16.70 -13.07 5.02
C GLU A 101 -16.58 -11.60 4.60
N TRP A 102 -15.76 -10.84 5.34
CA TRP A 102 -15.64 -9.39 5.26
C TRP A 102 -14.31 -8.89 4.67
N ASN A 103 -13.45 -9.80 4.18
CA ASN A 103 -12.19 -9.44 3.55
C ASN A 103 -12.43 -8.73 2.20
N VAL A 104 -12.22 -7.41 2.20
CA VAL A 104 -12.41 -6.53 1.06
C VAL A 104 -11.41 -6.84 -0.05
N ALA A 105 -10.14 -7.13 0.27
CA ALA A 105 -9.13 -7.44 -0.74
C ALA A 105 -9.55 -8.67 -1.58
N LEU A 106 -10.00 -9.74 -0.93
CA LEU A 106 -10.51 -10.93 -1.61
C LEU A 106 -11.73 -10.62 -2.49
N ARG A 107 -12.65 -9.77 -2.01
CA ARG A 107 -13.83 -9.36 -2.78
C ARG A 107 -13.45 -8.51 -4.00
N LEU A 108 -12.47 -7.63 -3.87
CA LEU A 108 -11.95 -6.82 -4.97
C LEU A 108 -11.20 -7.67 -6.00
N ILE A 109 -10.36 -8.62 -5.58
CA ILE A 109 -9.69 -9.57 -6.48
C ILE A 109 -10.72 -10.37 -7.30
N ASN A 110 -11.75 -10.91 -6.65
CA ASN A 110 -12.82 -11.62 -7.36
C ASN A 110 -13.58 -10.70 -8.33
N THR A 111 -13.68 -9.40 -8.02
CA THR A 111 -14.32 -8.43 -8.90
C THR A 111 -13.43 -8.12 -10.11
N LEU A 112 -12.13 -7.97 -9.89
CA LEU A 112 -11.13 -7.77 -10.93
C LEU A 112 -11.12 -8.94 -11.93
N ASP A 113 -11.12 -10.18 -11.44
CA ASP A 113 -11.25 -11.39 -12.26
C ASP A 113 -12.48 -11.37 -13.18
N ARG A 114 -13.65 -10.99 -12.64
CA ARG A 114 -14.88 -10.83 -13.45
C ARG A 114 -14.81 -9.68 -14.45
N LEU A 115 -14.10 -8.60 -14.14
CA LEU A 115 -13.94 -7.46 -15.05
C LEU A 115 -13.01 -7.81 -16.21
N MET A 116 -11.98 -8.61 -15.97
CA MET A 116 -11.05 -9.10 -16.99
C MET A 116 -11.70 -10.10 -17.95
N ALA A 117 -12.68 -10.87 -17.49
CA ALA A 117 -13.45 -11.78 -18.33
C ALA A 117 -14.38 -11.05 -19.33
N LYS A 118 -14.57 -9.74 -19.21
CA LYS A 118 -15.41 -8.93 -20.10
C LYS A 118 -14.57 -8.30 -21.21
N SER A 119 -15.21 -7.98 -22.33
CA SER A 119 -14.58 -7.19 -23.38
C SER A 119 -14.08 -5.86 -22.82
N SER A 120 -12.85 -5.48 -23.17
CA SER A 120 -12.33 -4.14 -22.87
C SER A 120 -13.15 -3.11 -23.66
N ASP A 121 -13.93 -2.33 -22.92
CA ASP A 121 -14.42 -1.04 -23.35
C ASP A 121 -13.86 0.01 -22.38
N GLY A 122 -13.82 1.28 -22.79
CA GLY A 122 -13.25 2.33 -21.96
C GLY A 122 -13.94 2.47 -20.60
N GLN A 123 -15.17 1.95 -20.45
CA GLN A 123 -15.89 1.98 -19.18
C GLN A 123 -15.44 0.85 -18.24
N ASN A 124 -15.16 -0.33 -18.76
CA ASN A 124 -14.63 -1.48 -18.06
C ASN A 124 -13.20 -1.21 -17.60
N ASP A 125 -12.39 -0.56 -18.45
CA ASP A 125 -11.03 -0.14 -18.11
C ASP A 125 -11.02 0.78 -16.87
N LEU A 126 -11.95 1.74 -16.78
CA LEU A 126 -12.11 2.60 -15.60
C LEU A 126 -12.49 1.82 -14.34
N LEU A 127 -13.24 0.72 -14.46
CA LEU A 127 -13.58 -0.14 -13.32
C LEU A 127 -12.37 -0.97 -12.88
N ILE A 128 -11.56 -1.47 -13.82
CA ILE A 128 -10.31 -2.18 -13.54
C ILE A 128 -9.35 -1.26 -12.79
N LEU A 129 -9.15 -0.03 -13.27
CA LEU A 129 -8.30 0.96 -12.61
C LEU A 129 -8.77 1.27 -11.18
N SER A 130 -10.08 1.47 -10.99
CA SER A 130 -10.65 1.72 -9.66
C SER A 130 -10.55 0.51 -8.72
N ALA A 131 -10.67 -0.72 -9.26
CA ALA A 131 -10.45 -1.93 -8.48
C ALA A 131 -8.99 -2.10 -8.05
N LEU A 132 -8.03 -1.85 -8.96
CA LEU A 132 -6.59 -1.89 -8.64
C LEU A 132 -6.21 -0.88 -7.56
N ASP A 133 -6.70 0.36 -7.66
CA ASP A 133 -6.46 1.40 -6.65
C ASP A 133 -7.06 1.03 -5.28
N ALA A 134 -8.29 0.50 -5.26
CA ALA A 134 -8.90 0.01 -4.03
C ALA A 134 -8.13 -1.18 -3.42
N ILE A 135 -7.62 -2.10 -4.26
CA ILE A 135 -6.78 -3.21 -3.79
C ILE A 135 -5.52 -2.66 -3.11
N GLN A 136 -4.82 -1.70 -3.75
CA GLN A 136 -3.64 -1.06 -3.16
C GLN A 136 -3.95 -0.47 -1.79
N GLY A 137 -5.02 0.34 -1.68
CA GLY A 137 -5.43 0.96 -0.42
C GLY A 137 -5.71 -0.07 0.69
N VAL A 138 -6.40 -1.15 0.36
CA VAL A 138 -6.69 -2.22 1.35
C VAL A 138 -5.43 -2.97 1.76
N LEU A 139 -4.51 -3.27 0.83
CA LEU A 139 -3.26 -3.96 1.15
C LEU A 139 -2.34 -3.12 2.04
N LEU A 140 -2.38 -1.79 1.91
CA LEU A 140 -1.63 -0.87 2.76
C LEU A 140 -2.26 -0.74 4.16
N LEU A 141 -3.59 -0.71 4.25
CA LEU A 141 -4.30 -0.63 5.53
C LEU A 141 -4.36 -1.97 6.29
N HIS A 142 -4.34 -3.08 5.55
CA HIS A 142 -4.35 -4.44 6.10
C HIS A 142 -3.25 -5.29 5.46
N PRO A 143 -1.99 -5.12 5.89
CA PRO A 143 -0.84 -5.89 5.38
C PRO A 143 -1.04 -7.43 5.34
N PRO A 144 -1.74 -8.08 6.29
CA PRO A 144 -2.00 -9.52 6.20
C PRO A 144 -2.75 -9.94 4.93
N SER A 145 -3.55 -9.06 4.31
CA SER A 145 -4.22 -9.34 3.04
C SER A 145 -3.24 -9.56 1.88
N LYS A 146 -1.98 -9.10 1.99
CA LYS A 146 -0.96 -9.39 0.97
C LYS A 146 -0.73 -10.89 0.81
N SER A 147 -0.96 -11.70 1.85
CA SER A 147 -0.82 -13.17 1.80
C SER A 147 -1.69 -13.83 0.73
N LEU A 148 -2.75 -13.16 0.27
CA LEU A 148 -3.57 -13.63 -0.86
C LEU A 148 -2.70 -13.86 -2.11
N PHE A 149 -1.73 -12.99 -2.38
CA PHE A 149 -0.87 -13.06 -3.57
C PHE A 149 0.24 -14.11 -3.49
N SER A 150 0.36 -14.85 -2.37
CA SER A 150 1.17 -16.07 -2.32
C SER A 150 0.55 -17.19 -3.16
N ARG A 151 -0.77 -17.11 -3.42
CA ARG A 151 -1.51 -18.04 -4.27
C ARG A 151 -1.30 -17.66 -5.73
N GLU A 152 -0.81 -18.63 -6.51
CA GLU A 152 -0.50 -18.42 -7.93
C GLU A 152 -1.68 -17.85 -8.73
N GLN A 153 -2.91 -18.30 -8.46
CA GLN A 153 -4.11 -17.78 -9.13
C GLN A 153 -4.25 -16.26 -9.03
N TYR A 154 -4.01 -15.68 -7.85
CA TYR A 154 -4.21 -14.25 -7.64
C TYR A 154 -3.01 -13.42 -8.11
N MET A 155 -1.81 -14.00 -8.09
CA MET A 155 -0.64 -13.36 -8.70
C MET A 155 -0.73 -13.35 -10.23
N ASN A 156 -1.12 -14.47 -10.86
CA ASN A 156 -1.35 -14.54 -12.30
C ASN A 156 -2.36 -13.51 -12.78
N LEU A 157 -3.43 -13.26 -12.01
CA LEU A 157 -4.39 -12.20 -12.33
C LEU A 157 -3.72 -10.83 -12.53
N LEU A 158 -2.71 -10.48 -11.73
CA LEU A 158 -1.94 -9.25 -11.92
C LEU A 158 -0.99 -9.36 -13.13
N LEU A 159 -0.38 -10.51 -13.36
CA LEU A 159 0.51 -10.72 -14.51
C LEU A 159 -0.24 -10.62 -15.85
N ASP A 160 -1.45 -11.16 -15.92
CA ASP A 160 -2.33 -11.09 -17.09
C ASP A 160 -2.69 -9.63 -17.43
N LEU A 161 -2.85 -8.76 -16.42
CA LEU A 161 -3.09 -7.33 -16.63
C LEU A 161 -1.87 -6.57 -17.17
N LEU A 162 -0.67 -7.15 -17.07
CA LEU A 162 0.56 -6.60 -17.68
C LEU A 162 0.70 -6.95 -19.16
N GLU A 163 -0.15 -7.83 -19.70
CA GLU A 163 -0.06 -8.21 -21.11
C GLU A 163 -0.20 -6.99 -22.04
N PRO A 164 0.47 -7.00 -23.22
CA PRO A 164 0.43 -5.89 -24.18
C PRO A 164 -0.95 -5.54 -24.74
N VAL A 165 -1.94 -6.41 -24.57
CA VAL A 165 -3.33 -6.17 -24.97
C VAL A 165 -4.01 -5.08 -24.13
N ASN A 166 -3.57 -4.92 -22.87
CA ASN A 166 -4.13 -3.94 -21.95
C ASN A 166 -3.58 -2.54 -22.22
N CYS A 167 -4.41 -1.52 -21.96
CA CYS A 167 -4.00 -0.14 -22.18
C CYS A 167 -2.89 0.29 -21.20
N PRO A 168 -2.06 1.29 -21.57
CA PRO A 168 -0.93 1.72 -20.74
C PRO A 168 -1.30 2.10 -19.30
N ALA A 169 -2.49 2.69 -19.09
CA ALA A 169 -2.95 3.06 -17.76
C ALA A 169 -3.16 1.83 -16.86
N ILE A 170 -3.77 0.75 -17.38
CA ILE A 170 -3.96 -0.50 -16.64
C ILE A 170 -2.61 -1.13 -16.32
N GLN A 171 -1.68 -1.17 -17.27
CA GLN A 171 -0.34 -1.71 -17.06
C GLN A 171 0.41 -0.93 -15.95
N SER A 172 0.38 0.40 -16.00
CA SER A 172 0.99 1.26 -14.96
C SER A 172 0.38 1.03 -13.58
N ALA A 173 -0.96 0.99 -13.48
CA ALA A 173 -1.67 0.75 -12.21
C ALA A 173 -1.41 -0.67 -11.68
N THR A 174 -1.30 -1.64 -12.56
CA THR A 174 -1.01 -3.03 -12.22
C THR A 174 0.42 -3.17 -11.69
N LEU A 175 1.42 -2.54 -12.32
CA LEU A 175 2.79 -2.54 -11.81
C LEU A 175 2.86 -1.99 -10.38
N LEU A 176 2.16 -0.89 -10.10
CA LEU A 176 2.09 -0.35 -8.74
C LEU A 176 1.39 -1.31 -7.77
N THR A 177 0.32 -1.98 -8.20
CA THR A 177 -0.39 -2.99 -7.41
C THR A 177 0.52 -4.19 -7.09
N VAL A 178 1.34 -4.63 -8.06
CA VAL A 178 2.36 -5.67 -7.84
C VAL A 178 3.37 -5.18 -6.80
N VAL A 179 3.93 -3.96 -6.92
CA VAL A 179 4.85 -3.42 -5.90
C VAL A 179 4.22 -3.48 -4.49
N VAL A 180 2.98 -3.03 -4.34
CA VAL A 180 2.28 -3.05 -3.04
C VAL A 180 2.06 -4.48 -2.53
N ALA A 181 1.79 -5.44 -3.42
CA ALA A 181 1.65 -6.85 -3.05
C ALA A 181 2.99 -7.49 -2.65
N LEU A 182 4.11 -7.04 -3.22
CA LEU A 182 5.45 -7.62 -2.99
C LEU A 182 6.20 -6.97 -1.81
N ILE A 183 5.97 -5.68 -1.53
CA ILE A 183 6.73 -4.95 -0.50
C ILE A 183 6.53 -5.59 0.89
N ASP A 184 7.65 -5.80 1.58
CA ASP A 184 7.76 -6.50 2.86
C ASP A 184 7.16 -7.93 2.87
N THR A 185 7.02 -8.56 1.69
CA THR A 185 6.39 -9.87 1.55
C THR A 185 7.21 -10.77 0.61
N PRO A 186 8.39 -11.27 1.05
CA PRO A 186 9.30 -12.05 0.21
C PRO A 186 8.64 -13.28 -0.41
N THR A 187 7.71 -13.94 0.31
CA THR A 187 6.91 -15.06 -0.21
C THR A 187 6.15 -14.70 -1.49
N ASN A 188 5.55 -13.51 -1.56
CA ASN A 188 4.86 -13.07 -2.76
C ASN A 188 5.86 -12.81 -3.89
N THR A 189 7.06 -12.30 -3.58
CA THR A 189 8.13 -12.13 -4.57
C THR A 189 8.54 -13.48 -5.15
N ARG A 190 8.65 -14.52 -4.31
CA ARG A 190 8.91 -15.89 -4.78
C ARG A 190 7.81 -16.40 -5.71
N THR A 191 6.53 -16.20 -5.36
CA THR A 191 5.39 -16.58 -6.22
C THR A 191 5.42 -15.83 -7.56
N PHE A 192 5.68 -14.52 -7.54
CA PHE A 192 5.82 -13.70 -8.75
C PHE A 192 6.93 -14.22 -9.67
N GLU A 193 8.10 -14.55 -9.12
CA GLU A 193 9.21 -15.09 -9.90
C GLU A 193 8.92 -16.49 -10.46
N ALA A 194 8.28 -17.36 -9.67
CA ALA A 194 7.90 -18.70 -10.08
C ALA A 194 6.89 -18.70 -11.25
N LEU A 195 6.11 -17.63 -11.37
CA LEU A 195 5.16 -17.39 -12.45
C LEU A 195 5.75 -16.57 -13.62
N ASP A 196 7.07 -16.60 -13.78
CA ASP A 196 7.78 -15.88 -14.85
C ASP A 196 7.53 -14.36 -14.84
N GLY A 197 7.20 -13.77 -13.69
CA GLY A 197 6.90 -12.34 -13.57
C GLY A 197 8.05 -11.45 -14.04
N LEU A 198 9.31 -11.86 -13.80
CA LEU A 198 10.49 -11.16 -14.32
C LEU A 198 10.58 -11.20 -15.85
N LEU A 199 10.24 -12.34 -16.45
CA LEU A 199 10.18 -12.45 -17.92
C LEU A 199 9.08 -11.55 -18.48
N THR A 200 7.90 -11.52 -17.85
CA THR A 200 6.79 -10.65 -18.25
C THR A 200 7.19 -9.17 -18.21
N VAL A 201 7.72 -8.70 -17.08
CA VAL A 201 8.18 -7.31 -16.89
C VAL A 201 9.28 -6.94 -17.88
N THR A 202 10.32 -7.77 -18.01
CA THR A 202 11.44 -7.45 -18.92
C THR A 202 11.04 -7.54 -20.40
N SER A 203 10.13 -8.43 -20.76
CA SER A 203 9.59 -8.52 -22.13
C SER A 203 8.77 -7.29 -22.48
N LEU A 204 7.91 -6.83 -21.55
CA LEU A 204 7.18 -5.58 -21.71
C LEU A 204 8.14 -4.39 -21.81
N PHE A 205 9.23 -4.36 -21.02
CA PHE A 205 10.23 -3.29 -21.07
C PHE A 205 10.97 -3.23 -22.40
N LYS A 206 11.40 -4.40 -22.91
CA LYS A 206 12.12 -4.54 -24.18
C LYS A 206 11.25 -4.24 -25.39
N SER A 207 9.94 -4.42 -25.29
CA SER A 207 9.04 -4.19 -26.42
C SER A 207 9.11 -2.73 -26.91
N ARG A 208 9.12 -2.58 -28.23
CA ARG A 208 9.09 -1.27 -28.90
C ARG A 208 7.71 -0.63 -28.87
N SER A 209 6.65 -1.41 -28.70
CA SER A 209 5.27 -0.91 -28.63
C SER A 209 4.92 -0.33 -27.26
N THR A 210 5.70 -0.64 -26.22
CA THR A 210 5.45 -0.17 -24.85
C THR A 210 5.62 1.33 -24.76
N SER A 211 4.63 2.01 -24.18
CA SER A 211 4.64 3.46 -24.03
C SER A 211 5.77 3.94 -23.12
N ARG A 212 6.20 5.19 -23.29
CA ARG A 212 7.26 5.79 -22.46
C ARG A 212 6.88 5.79 -20.97
N GLU A 213 5.62 6.05 -20.67
CA GLU A 213 5.09 6.05 -19.29
C GLU A 213 5.22 4.68 -18.64
N VAL A 214 4.79 3.62 -19.32
CA VAL A 214 4.91 2.24 -18.80
C VAL A 214 6.37 1.84 -18.67
N LYS A 215 7.25 2.24 -19.60
CA LYS A 215 8.70 2.01 -19.46
C LYS A 215 9.29 2.64 -18.21
N LEU A 216 8.85 3.85 -17.85
CA LEU A 216 9.28 4.49 -16.62
C LEU A 216 8.83 3.69 -15.39
N LYS A 217 7.57 3.23 -15.36
CA LYS A 217 7.05 2.36 -14.29
C LYS A 217 7.76 1.01 -14.20
N LEU A 218 8.14 0.43 -15.33
CA LEU A 218 8.93 -0.80 -15.36
C LEU A 218 10.33 -0.59 -14.77
N VAL A 219 10.98 0.54 -15.07
CA VAL A 219 12.28 0.88 -14.47
C VAL A 219 12.14 1.07 -12.95
N GLU A 220 11.12 1.80 -12.49
CA GLU A 220 10.82 1.93 -11.04
C GLU A 220 10.61 0.56 -10.38
N PHE A 221 9.87 -0.34 -11.03
CA PHE A 221 9.67 -1.71 -10.56
C PHE A 221 10.99 -2.49 -10.49
N LEU A 222 11.85 -2.39 -11.50
CA LEU A 222 13.15 -3.09 -11.51
C LEU A 222 14.07 -2.58 -10.39
N TYR A 223 14.07 -1.27 -10.12
CA TYR A 223 14.78 -0.72 -8.97
C TYR A 223 14.23 -1.26 -7.66
N PHE A 224 12.91 -1.25 -7.48
CA PHE A 224 12.25 -1.85 -6.32
C PHE A 224 12.63 -3.34 -6.14
N TYR A 225 12.57 -4.12 -7.22
CA TYR A 225 12.89 -5.55 -7.18
C TYR A 225 14.34 -5.80 -6.72
N LEU A 226 15.29 -4.94 -7.10
CA LEU A 226 16.70 -5.08 -6.73
C LEU A 226 17.01 -4.58 -5.30
N MET A 227 16.15 -3.77 -4.68
CA MET A 227 16.33 -3.33 -3.29
C MET A 227 16.26 -4.50 -2.30
N PRO A 228 16.96 -4.48 -1.16
CA PRO A 228 16.84 -5.52 -0.13
C PRO A 228 15.39 -5.77 0.28
N GLU A 229 14.97 -7.03 0.42
CA GLU A 229 13.56 -7.38 0.72
C GLU A 229 13.19 -7.17 2.20
N VAL A 230 14.18 -7.07 3.08
CA VAL A 230 14.02 -6.80 4.51
C VAL A 230 14.95 -5.63 4.86
N PRO A 231 14.50 -4.63 5.64
CA PRO A 231 15.39 -3.58 6.11
C PRO A 231 16.54 -4.21 6.89
N SER A 232 17.75 -4.08 6.35
CA SER A 232 18.98 -4.49 7.01
C SER A 232 19.25 -3.55 8.17
N ILE A 233 18.63 -3.78 9.34
CA ILE A 233 19.04 -3.11 10.56
C ILE A 233 20.50 -3.49 10.78
N PRO A 234 21.46 -2.55 10.77
CA PRO A 234 22.82 -2.88 11.13
C PRO A 234 22.77 -3.35 12.58
N TRP A 235 22.98 -4.65 12.81
CA TRP A 235 23.32 -5.11 14.14
C TRP A 235 24.56 -4.32 14.54
N ALA A 236 24.43 -3.47 15.56
CA ALA A 236 25.57 -2.88 16.22
C ALA A 236 26.34 -4.05 16.84
N ASP A 237 27.25 -4.63 16.06
CA ASP A 237 28.27 -5.52 16.57
C ASP A 237 28.93 -4.81 17.75
N ALA A 238 28.98 -5.53 18.86
CA ALA A 238 29.55 -5.09 20.10
C ALA A 238 30.92 -4.43 19.86
N ARG A 239 30.96 -3.11 19.88
CA ARG A 239 32.18 -2.34 20.10
C ARG A 239 32.09 -1.75 21.48
N ASP A 240 32.94 -2.31 22.34
CA ASP A 240 33.37 -1.74 23.60
C ASP A 240 33.52 -0.21 23.52
N SER A 241 33.07 0.45 24.58
CA SER A 241 33.45 1.82 24.99
C SER A 241 32.73 3.00 24.34
N VAL A 242 31.51 3.32 24.77
CA VAL A 242 31.00 4.72 24.77
C VAL A 242 30.06 4.97 25.97
N PRO A 243 30.15 6.11 26.70
CA PRO A 243 29.41 6.31 27.96
C PRO A 243 27.89 6.50 27.76
N ALA A 244 27.14 5.98 28.73
CA ALA A 244 25.68 5.85 28.75
C ALA A 244 24.91 7.18 28.91
N MET A 245 24.84 8.04 27.88
CA MET A 245 23.92 9.19 27.91
C MET A 245 23.16 9.52 26.61
N LEU A 246 23.33 8.76 25.51
CA LEU A 246 22.63 9.05 24.23
C LEU A 246 22.00 7.81 23.56
N GLN A 247 21.53 6.83 24.35
CA GLN A 247 20.68 5.75 23.84
C GLN A 247 19.22 6.25 23.72
N ARG A 248 18.89 6.96 22.64
CA ARG A 248 17.48 7.06 22.18
C ARG A 248 17.20 5.81 21.34
N SER A 249 16.63 4.79 21.99
CA SER A 249 16.36 3.49 21.40
C SER A 249 15.37 3.57 20.21
N PRO A 250 15.64 2.88 19.09
CA PRO A 250 14.73 2.80 17.93
C PRO A 250 13.63 1.72 18.08
N SER A 251 13.31 1.31 19.31
CA SER A 251 12.42 0.18 19.60
C SER A 251 10.91 0.50 19.57
N LYS A 252 10.50 1.63 18.98
CA LYS A 252 9.06 1.99 18.87
C LYS A 252 8.38 1.58 17.56
N LEU A 253 9.12 1.18 16.52
CA LEU A 253 8.52 0.68 15.27
C LEU A 253 8.11 -0.81 15.38
N ALA A 254 8.92 -1.65 16.03
CA ALA A 254 8.60 -3.07 16.22
C ALA A 254 7.38 -3.29 17.15
N SER A 255 7.07 -2.34 18.04
CA SER A 255 5.91 -2.45 18.94
C SER A 255 4.57 -2.12 18.28
N ALA A 256 4.55 -1.50 17.09
CA ALA A 256 3.31 -1.17 16.39
C ALA A 256 2.68 -2.40 15.69
N PHE A 257 3.48 -3.44 15.42
CA PHE A 257 3.04 -4.68 14.77
C PHE A 257 3.21 -5.93 15.66
N GLY A 258 3.90 -5.81 16.79
CA GLY A 258 4.08 -6.86 17.78
C GLY A 258 2.85 -7.07 18.66
N HIS A 259 2.14 -8.17 18.44
CA HIS A 259 0.95 -8.59 19.16
C HIS A 259 1.15 -8.66 20.69
N LYS A 260 0.55 -7.73 21.44
CA LYS A 260 0.35 -7.87 22.89
C LYS A 260 -0.80 -8.86 23.15
N ARG A 261 -0.50 -10.14 23.32
CA ARG A 261 -1.36 -11.06 24.07
C ARG A 261 -1.24 -10.71 25.56
N GLY A 262 -2.34 -10.25 26.13
CA GLY A 262 -2.45 -9.87 27.53
C GLY A 262 -2.15 -11.02 28.49
N HIS A 263 -1.41 -10.68 29.54
CA HIS A 263 -1.16 -11.49 30.72
C HIS A 263 -2.46 -11.76 31.49
N SER A 264 -2.68 -13.03 31.87
CA SER A 264 -3.40 -13.40 33.09
C SER A 264 -2.67 -14.59 33.71
N ARG A 265 -2.32 -14.42 34.99
CA ARG A 265 -1.46 -15.29 35.80
C ARG A 265 -2.15 -16.61 36.12
N ALA A 266 -1.44 -17.73 35.99
CA ALA A 266 -1.52 -18.86 36.92
C ALA A 266 -0.29 -19.77 36.78
N ASP A 267 0.16 -20.19 37.94
CA ASP A 267 1.32 -20.97 38.34
C ASP A 267 1.39 -22.39 37.74
N SER A 268 2.58 -22.84 37.34
CA SER A 268 3.12 -24.19 37.61
C SER A 268 4.27 -24.57 36.67
N SER A 269 5.29 -25.14 37.31
CA SER A 269 6.58 -25.59 36.80
C SER A 269 6.49 -26.75 35.79
N VAL A 270 7.01 -26.55 34.57
CA VAL A 270 7.66 -27.64 33.81
C VAL A 270 8.66 -27.07 32.81
N SER A 271 9.89 -27.54 32.91
CA SER A 271 10.98 -27.33 31.95
C SER A 271 10.65 -27.98 30.60
N ALA A 272 10.54 -27.20 29.53
CA ALA A 272 10.71 -27.70 28.17
C ALA A 272 10.95 -26.54 27.18
N SER A 273 12.14 -26.53 26.60
CA SER A 273 12.44 -26.06 25.24
C SER A 273 12.00 -24.63 24.88
N ALA A 274 12.92 -23.69 25.08
CA ALA A 274 12.99 -22.44 24.34
C ALA A 274 13.11 -22.75 22.83
N ARG A 275 11.96 -22.90 22.15
CA ARG A 275 11.90 -22.92 20.69
C ARG A 275 12.08 -21.49 20.20
N SER A 276 13.28 -21.22 19.71
CA SER A 276 13.63 -20.14 18.80
C SER A 276 12.45 -19.85 17.86
N ARG A 277 11.84 -18.67 18.02
CA ARG A 277 10.85 -18.09 17.10
C ARG A 277 11.50 -17.22 16.02
N ALA A 278 12.82 -17.34 15.83
CA ALA A 278 13.60 -16.55 14.87
C ALA A 278 13.84 -17.27 13.53
N GLY A 279 13.19 -18.41 13.29
CA GLY A 279 13.44 -19.24 12.10
C GLY A 279 12.53 -19.00 10.89
N SER A 280 11.45 -18.22 11.02
CA SER A 280 10.45 -18.11 9.94
C SER A 280 10.69 -16.96 8.97
N GLU A 281 11.53 -15.97 9.31
CA GLU A 281 11.80 -14.81 8.45
C GLU A 281 12.91 -15.07 7.43
N SER A 282 13.69 -16.13 7.59
CA SER A 282 14.87 -16.41 6.74
C SER A 282 14.64 -17.42 5.61
N GLU A 283 13.52 -18.16 5.59
CA GLU A 283 13.33 -19.28 4.64
C GLU A 283 12.90 -18.86 3.21
N GLY A 284 12.74 -17.56 2.93
CA GLY A 284 12.29 -17.10 1.61
C GLY A 284 12.86 -15.78 1.10
N THR A 285 13.75 -15.14 1.86
CA THR A 285 14.37 -13.87 1.47
C THR A 285 15.59 -14.10 0.60
N LEU A 286 15.68 -13.41 -0.54
CA LEU A 286 16.88 -13.42 -1.38
C LEU A 286 17.73 -12.17 -1.19
N SER A 287 19.04 -12.36 -1.26
CA SER A 287 20.01 -11.27 -1.35
C SER A 287 19.87 -10.49 -2.66
N THR A 288 20.37 -9.25 -2.67
CA THR A 288 20.40 -8.44 -3.91
C THR A 288 21.20 -9.12 -5.02
N ASP A 289 22.27 -9.84 -4.70
CA ASP A 289 23.11 -10.53 -5.68
C ASP A 289 22.36 -11.71 -6.34
N GLU A 290 21.60 -12.48 -5.56
CA GLU A 290 20.75 -13.56 -6.10
C GLU A 290 19.64 -13.00 -6.99
N LYS A 291 19.01 -11.90 -6.60
CA LYS A 291 18.00 -11.21 -7.42
C LYS A 291 18.60 -10.62 -8.70
N GLN A 292 19.81 -10.07 -8.63
CA GLN A 292 20.56 -9.64 -9.82
C GLN A 292 20.79 -10.82 -10.77
N ALA A 293 21.18 -11.99 -10.25
CA ALA A 293 21.39 -13.19 -11.06
C ALA A 293 20.09 -13.66 -11.74
N LEU A 294 18.96 -13.64 -11.01
CA LEU A 294 17.64 -13.97 -11.57
C LEU A 294 17.23 -12.99 -12.67
N LEU A 295 17.32 -11.69 -12.42
CA LEU A 295 16.99 -10.67 -13.42
C LEU A 295 17.94 -10.73 -14.63
N GLY A 296 19.21 -11.05 -14.41
CA GLY A 296 20.24 -11.20 -15.44
C GLY A 296 19.93 -12.30 -16.48
N ARG A 297 19.06 -13.26 -16.14
CA ARG A 297 18.57 -14.28 -17.09
C ARG A 297 17.67 -13.68 -18.18
N HIS A 298 17.08 -12.52 -17.94
CA HIS A 298 16.07 -11.91 -18.81
C HIS A 298 16.49 -10.53 -19.37
N LEU A 299 17.42 -9.85 -18.71
CA LEU A 299 17.95 -8.54 -19.08
C LEU A 299 19.48 -8.56 -19.02
N SER A 300 20.17 -8.10 -20.06
CA SER A 300 21.65 -8.12 -20.14
C SER A 300 22.33 -6.88 -19.55
N SER A 301 21.57 -5.86 -19.16
CA SER A 301 22.07 -4.57 -18.66
C SER A 301 21.73 -4.36 -17.17
N VAL A 302 21.76 -5.43 -16.38
CA VAL A 302 21.38 -5.37 -14.96
C VAL A 302 22.46 -4.67 -14.15
N GLU A 303 23.72 -4.80 -14.55
CA GLU A 303 24.87 -4.16 -13.90
C GLU A 303 24.75 -2.63 -13.88
N ASP A 304 24.24 -2.04 -14.97
CA ASP A 304 24.00 -0.60 -15.06
C ASP A 304 22.89 -0.17 -14.10
N LEU A 305 21.79 -0.93 -14.02
CA LEU A 305 20.71 -0.67 -13.04
C LEU A 305 21.23 -0.75 -11.60
N VAL A 306 22.04 -1.76 -11.27
CA VAL A 306 22.58 -1.93 -9.92
C VAL A 306 23.55 -0.81 -9.57
N LYS A 307 24.38 -0.38 -10.53
CA LYS A 307 25.29 0.76 -10.37
C LYS A 307 24.51 2.06 -10.16
N ASP A 308 23.47 2.29 -10.95
CA ASP A 308 22.59 3.45 -10.81
C ASP A 308 21.90 3.44 -9.44
N LEU A 309 21.35 2.30 -9.00
CA LEU A 309 20.71 2.17 -7.68
C LEU A 309 21.66 2.54 -6.53
N ARG A 310 22.91 2.07 -6.58
CA ARG A 310 23.95 2.36 -5.58
C ARG A 310 24.37 3.83 -5.54
N THR A 311 24.30 4.53 -6.68
CA THR A 311 24.75 5.92 -6.79
C THR A 311 23.64 6.94 -6.58
N SER A 312 22.39 6.59 -6.91
CA SER A 312 21.28 7.54 -6.95
C SER A 312 20.42 7.58 -5.67
N THR A 313 20.52 6.60 -4.77
CA THR A 313 19.64 6.49 -3.57
C THR A 313 18.18 6.87 -3.87
N PRO A 314 17.51 6.19 -4.82
CA PRO A 314 16.31 6.72 -5.49
C PRO A 314 15.10 6.96 -4.59
N PHE A 315 15.11 6.44 -3.35
CA PHE A 315 14.03 6.63 -2.37
C PHE A 315 14.46 7.42 -1.12
N GLY A 316 15.60 8.11 -1.16
CA GLY A 316 16.14 8.87 -0.02
C GLY A 316 16.79 7.93 1.01
N GLY A 317 18.10 8.04 1.18
CA GLY A 317 18.91 7.14 2.00
C GLY A 317 18.39 6.98 3.43
N VAL A 318 17.68 5.89 3.69
CA VAL A 318 17.50 5.29 5.01
C VAL A 318 17.90 3.82 4.85
N LEU A 319 19.20 3.59 4.81
CA LEU A 319 19.83 2.28 5.03
C LEU A 319 20.23 2.18 6.51
#